data_AF-A0A0R3U8T3-F1
#
_entry.id   AF-A0A0R3U8T3-F1
#
_cell.length_a   1.000
_cell.length_b   1.000
_cell.length_c   1.000
_cell.angle_alpha   90.00
_cell.angle_beta   90.00
_cell.angle_gamma   90.00
#
_symmetry.space_group_name_H-M   'P 1'
#
loop_
_entity.id
_entity.type
_entity.pdbx_description
1 polymer ?
#
loop_
_entity_poly.entity_id
_entity_poly.type
_entity_poly.pdbx_seq_one_letter_code
_entity_poly.pdbx_strand_id
1 'polypeptide(L)'
;MTPVSSRSVTFDRRASFARAVRSIAQGTRIESALTLRWQASALDCLQEAAEALLVDLFSYAALAAAHAKRVTMKPVDLHLVCRFIHFLQ
;
A
#
# COMPACT_ATOMS: atom_id res chain seq x y z
N MET A 1 17.65 -0.90 -10.28
CA MET A 1 16.74 0.16 -10.79
C MET A 1 16.23 -0.31 -12.14
N THR A 2 15.18 -1.12 -12.15
CA THR A 2 14.56 -1.57 -13.41
C THR A 2 13.73 -0.42 -13.98
N PRO A 3 13.72 -0.25 -15.31
CA PRO A 3 12.97 0.82 -15.96
C PRO A 3 11.48 0.48 -15.90
N VAL A 4 10.66 1.39 -15.34
CA VAL A 4 9.19 1.26 -15.38
C VAL A 4 8.73 1.70 -16.78
N SER A 5 8.71 0.75 -17.71
CA SER A 5 8.15 0.94 -19.06
C SER A 5 7.24 -0.21 -19.40
N SER A 6 5.94 -0.05 -19.12
CA SER A 6 4.81 -0.35 -20.02
C SER A 6 3.50 -0.37 -19.22
N ARG A 7 2.72 0.72 -19.31
CA ARG A 7 1.33 0.86 -18.81
C ARG A 7 1.11 0.38 -17.35
N SER A 8 1.59 1.14 -16.37
CA SER A 8 1.14 0.96 -14.98
C SER A 8 -0.36 1.29 -14.89
N VAL A 9 -1.22 0.28 -14.96
CA VAL A 9 -2.67 0.44 -14.71
C VAL A 9 -2.82 0.61 -13.21
N THR A 10 -3.00 1.85 -12.76
CA THR A 10 -3.17 2.15 -11.33
C THR A 10 -4.55 1.73 -10.84
N PHE A 11 -4.59 1.02 -9.71
CA PHE A 11 -5.84 0.48 -9.14
C PHE A 11 -6.75 1.57 -8.54
N ASP A 12 -6.19 2.64 -7.97
CA ASP A 12 -6.95 3.76 -7.38
C ASP A 12 -6.87 5.03 -8.23
N ARG A 13 -7.88 5.90 -8.11
CA ARG A 13 -7.85 7.23 -8.73
C ARG A 13 -6.82 8.09 -8.01
N ARG A 14 -5.90 8.69 -8.79
CA ARG A 14 -4.86 9.61 -8.28
C ARG A 14 -5.40 10.68 -7.32
N ALA A 15 -6.61 11.21 -7.57
CA ALA A 15 -7.22 12.24 -6.73
C ALA A 15 -7.77 11.73 -5.37
N SER A 16 -8.21 10.47 -5.25
CA SER A 16 -8.59 9.90 -3.94
C SER A 16 -7.35 9.60 -3.12
N PHE A 17 -6.36 8.92 -3.71
CA PHE A 17 -5.12 8.56 -3.03
C PHE A 17 -4.39 9.81 -2.51
N ALA A 18 -4.23 10.83 -3.35
CA ALA A 18 -3.59 12.08 -2.95
C ALA A 18 -4.33 12.85 -1.83
N ARG A 19 -5.65 12.69 -1.71
CA ARG A 19 -6.41 13.26 -0.58
C ARG A 19 -6.19 12.46 0.71
N ALA A 20 -6.17 11.13 0.61
CA ALA A 20 -5.87 10.26 1.75
C ALA A 20 -4.47 10.53 2.30
N VAL A 21 -3.45 10.60 1.44
CA VAL A 21 -2.06 10.91 1.84
C VAL A 21 -1.98 12.25 2.59
N ARG A 22 -2.64 13.30 2.06
CA ARG A 22 -2.67 14.61 2.71
C ARG A 22 -3.41 14.59 4.05
N SER A 23 -4.53 13.87 4.14
CA SER A 23 -5.29 13.72 5.39
C SER A 23 -4.48 12.99 6.46
N ILE A 24 -3.75 11.94 6.09
CA ILE A 24 -2.89 11.20 7.02
C ILE A 24 -1.74 12.09 7.48
N ALA A 25 -1.10 12.81 6.55
CA ALA A 25 0.01 13.70 6.87
C ALA A 25 -0.41 14.80 7.86
N GLN A 26 -1.59 15.39 7.71
CA GLN A 26 -2.12 16.38 8.64
C GLN A 26 -2.36 15.81 10.05
N GLY A 27 -2.64 14.51 10.18
CA GLY A 27 -2.78 13.82 11.47
C GLY A 27 -1.45 13.43 12.12
N THR A 28 -0.31 13.62 11.44
CA THR A 28 1.01 13.35 12.02
C THR A 28 1.48 14.49 12.91
N ARG A 29 2.24 14.18 13.98
CA ARG A 29 2.81 15.16 14.92
C ARG A 29 4.00 15.94 14.33
N ILE A 30 4.05 16.09 13.02
CA ILE A 30 5.06 16.89 12.35
C ILE A 30 4.55 18.33 12.41
N GLU A 31 5.26 19.23 13.11
CA GLU A 31 4.84 20.63 13.29
C GLU A 31 4.65 21.36 11.95
N SER A 32 5.31 20.88 10.90
CA SER A 32 5.21 21.37 9.52
C SER A 32 4.10 20.70 8.70
N ALA A 33 3.35 19.73 9.25
CA ALA A 33 2.37 18.94 8.52
C ALA A 33 1.28 19.78 7.83
N LEU A 34 0.89 20.88 8.46
CA LEU A 34 -0.07 21.85 7.92
C LEU A 34 0.46 22.64 6.71
N THR A 35 1.79 22.72 6.54
CA THR A 35 2.44 23.48 5.46
C THR A 35 3.17 22.60 4.43
N LEU A 36 3.07 21.27 4.55
CA LEU A 36 3.70 20.32 3.63
C LEU A 36 3.17 20.47 2.20
N ARG A 37 4.08 20.83 1.28
CA ARG A 37 3.83 20.81 -0.17
C ARG A 37 4.26 19.47 -0.75
N TRP A 38 3.42 18.91 -1.61
CA TRP A 38 3.64 17.59 -2.22
C TRP A 38 4.05 17.74 -3.68
N GLN A 39 5.15 17.10 -4.06
CA GLN A 39 5.54 16.97 -5.46
C GLN A 39 4.65 15.92 -6.15
N ALA A 40 4.21 16.20 -7.37
CA ALA A 40 3.33 15.30 -8.12
C ALA A 40 3.96 13.91 -8.33
N SER A 41 5.24 13.86 -8.71
CA SER A 41 5.96 12.59 -8.90
C SER A 41 6.17 11.81 -7.60
N ALA A 42 6.24 12.48 -6.45
CA ALA A 42 6.33 11.80 -5.15
C ALA A 42 5.01 11.12 -4.80
N LEU A 43 3.87 11.76 -5.09
CA LEU A 43 2.55 11.16 -4.89
C LEU A 43 2.33 9.96 -5.82
N ASP A 44 2.74 10.06 -7.09
CA ASP A 44 2.66 8.95 -8.05
C ASP A 44 3.52 7.76 -7.58
N CYS A 45 4.76 8.01 -7.13
CA CYS A 45 5.65 6.96 -6.60
C CYS A 45 5.07 6.29 -5.34
N LEU A 46 4.51 7.08 -4.41
CA LEU A 46 3.84 6.54 -3.23
C LEU A 46 2.64 5.66 -3.60
N GLN A 47 1.88 6.07 -4.62
CA GLN A 47 0.75 5.29 -5.11
C GLN A 47 1.23 3.96 -5.72
N GLU A 48 2.23 3.99 -6.61
CA GLU A 48 2.79 2.78 -7.22
C GLU A 48 3.35 1.82 -6.18
N ALA A 49 4.09 2.34 -5.18
CA ALA A 49 4.63 1.53 -4.10
C ALA A 49 3.53 0.91 -3.22
N ALA A 50 2.49 1.68 -2.89
CA ALA A 50 1.36 1.19 -2.11
C ALA A 50 0.57 0.10 -2.85
N GLU A 51 0.33 0.28 -4.16
CA GLU A 51 -0.37 -0.70 -4.98
C GLU A 51 0.44 -1.99 -5.14
N ALA A 52 1.76 -1.89 -5.38
CA ALA A 52 2.65 -3.04 -5.43
C ALA A 52 2.63 -3.82 -4.10
N LEU A 53 2.71 -3.12 -2.97
CA LEU A 53 2.63 -3.73 -1.65
C LEU A 53 1.30 -4.46 -1.43
N LEU A 54 0.17 -3.87 -1.84
CA LEU A 54 -1.13 -4.49 -1.67
C LEU A 54 -1.27 -5.75 -2.53
N VAL A 55 -0.76 -5.74 -3.76
CA VAL A 55 -0.76 -6.93 -4.64
C VAL A 55 0.04 -8.07 -3.99
N ASP A 56 1.23 -7.79 -3.49
CA ASP A 56 2.06 -8.80 -2.81
C ASP A 56 1.40 -9.29 -1.52
N LEU A 57 0.89 -8.37 -0.69
CA LEU A 57 0.24 -8.68 0.58
C LEU A 57 -0.97 -9.60 0.38
N PHE A 58 -1.83 -9.31 -0.60
CA PHE A 58 -2.98 -10.14 -0.91
C PHE A 58 -2.58 -11.48 -1.53
N SER A 59 -1.48 -11.53 -2.30
CA SER A 59 -0.94 -12.79 -2.81
C SER A 59 -0.49 -13.71 -1.66
N TYR A 60 0.21 -13.18 -0.66
CA TYR A 60 0.57 -13.94 0.54
C TYR A 60 -0.65 -14.34 1.37
N ALA A 61 -1.63 -13.46 1.54
CA ALA A 61 -2.86 -13.78 2.27
C ALA A 61 -3.67 -14.89 1.58
N ALA A 62 -3.68 -14.91 0.24
CA ALA A 62 -4.31 -15.97 -0.54
C ALA A 62 -3.58 -17.32 -0.35
N LEU A 63 -2.24 -17.32 -0.31
CA LEU A 63 -1.46 -18.52 0.01
C LEU A 63 -1.74 -19.03 1.42
N ALA A 64 -1.88 -18.14 2.40
CA ALA A 64 -2.25 -18.52 3.77
C ALA A 64 -3.67 -19.12 3.84
N ALA A 65 -4.63 -18.56 3.10
CA ALA A 65 -5.97 -19.14 2.98
C ALA A 65 -5.93 -20.53 2.33
N ALA A 66 -5.15 -20.71 1.27
CA ALA A 66 -4.96 -21.99 0.59
C ALA A 66 -4.29 -23.04 1.50
N HIS A 67 -3.31 -22.63 2.31
CA HIS A 67 -2.69 -23.47 3.33
C HIS A 67 -3.71 -23.99 4.35
N ALA A 68 -4.70 -23.16 4.70
CA ALA A 68 -5.84 -23.54 5.53
C ALA A 68 -6.97 -24.25 4.76
N LYS A 69 -6.72 -24.72 3.52
CA LYS A 69 -7.69 -25.40 2.63
C LYS A 69 -8.93 -24.57 2.29
N ARG A 70 -8.79 -23.24 2.24
CA ARG A 70 -9.86 -22.30 1.87
C ARG A 70 -9.46 -21.52 0.61
N VAL A 71 -10.46 -21.11 -0.17
CA VAL A 71 -10.28 -20.20 -1.31
C VAL A 71 -10.60 -18.76 -0.92
N THR A 72 -11.57 -18.56 -0.03
CA THR A 72 -11.94 -17.23 0.47
C THR A 72 -10.94 -16.74 1.52
N MET A 73 -10.30 -15.61 1.25
CA MET A 73 -9.47 -14.89 2.23
C MET A 73 -10.32 -14.34 3.37
N LYS A 74 -9.78 -14.43 4.59
CA LYS A 74 -10.39 -13.89 5.82
C LYS A 74 -9.43 -12.87 6.47
N PRO A 75 -9.93 -11.98 7.34
CA PRO A 75 -9.07 -11.03 8.07
C PRO A 75 -7.93 -11.69 8.85
N VAL A 76 -8.11 -12.92 9.33
CA VAL A 76 -7.07 -13.70 10.01
C VAL A 76 -5.88 -14.02 9.12
N ASP A 77 -6.09 -14.25 7.82
CA ASP A 77 -5.03 -14.57 6.86
C ASP A 77 -4.16 -13.32 6.63
N LEU A 78 -4.79 -12.14 6.55
CA LEU A 78 -4.08 -10.86 6.42
C LEU A 78 -3.33 -10.50 7.71
N HIS A 79 -3.95 -10.70 8.87
CA HIS A 79 -3.31 -10.43 10.17
C HIS A 79 -2.07 -11.30 10.39
N LEU A 80 -2.13 -12.57 9.99
CA LEU A 80 -1.00 -13.48 10.01
C LEU A 80 0.15 -12.93 9.15
N VAL A 81 -0.14 -12.58 7.90
CA VAL A 81 0.87 -12.06 6.95
C VAL A 81 1.48 -10.76 7.45
N CYS A 82 0.65 -9.80 7.91
CA CYS A 82 1.15 -8.54 8.48
C CYS A 82 2.04 -8.77 9.71
N ARG A 83 1.70 -9.75 10.56
CA ARG A 83 2.52 -10.12 11.71
C ARG A 83 3.88 -10.68 11.29
N PHE A 84 3.92 -11.48 10.22
CA PHE A 84 5.19 -11.98 9.68
C PHE A 84 6.03 -10.88 9.03
N ILE A 85 5.42 -9.98 8.24
CA ILE A 85 6.14 -8.87 7.60
C ILE A 85 6.76 -7.96 8.66
N HIS A 86 6.02 -7.61 9.71
CA HIS A 86 6.54 -6.78 10.81
C HIS A 86 7.72 -7.44 11.56
N PHE A 87 7.78 -8.76 11.60
CA PHE A 87 8.89 -9.50 12.22
C PHE A 87 10.16 -9.54 11.35
N LEU A 88 10.04 -9.26 10.05
CA LEU A 88 11.15 -9.33 9.10
C LEU A 88 11.79 -7.97 8.78
N GLN A 89 11.34 -6.87 9.41
CA GLN A 89 11.90 -5.52 9.29
C GLN A 89 12.49 -5.05 10.64
#